data_AF-A0A090KV41-F1
#
_entry.id   AF-A0A090KV41-F1
#
_cell.length_a   1.000
_cell.length_b   1.000
_cell.length_c   1.000
_cell.angle_alpha   90.00
_cell.angle_beta   90.00
_cell.angle_gamma   90.00
#
_symmetry.space_group_name_H-M   'P 1'
#
loop_
_entity.id
_entity.type
_entity.pdbx_description
1 polymer ?
#
loop_
_entity_poly.entity_id
_entity_poly.type
_entity_poly.pdbx_seq_one_letter_code
_entity_poly.pdbx_strand_id
1 'polypeptide(L)'
;MQTKSTTPQLPPLNTREGEKHLYKLVKAKHKKTKDIENFLGINDPEGKLLTNGKLVLNRWREYFNQICNEEFPHDLIQEINPTQGPMQKISQSEVQDAIRKMKNSK
;
A
#
# COMPACT_ATOMS: atom_id res chain seq x y z
N MET A 1 -35.91 13.81 -29.59
CA MET A 1 -34.94 14.86 -29.23
C MET A 1 -33.55 14.34 -29.55
N GLN A 2 -32.89 14.83 -30.60
CA GLN A 2 -31.59 14.31 -31.01
C GLN A 2 -30.47 14.98 -30.19
N THR A 3 -29.73 14.18 -29.40
CA THR A 3 -28.53 14.65 -28.70
C THR A 3 -27.36 14.64 -29.68
N LYS A 4 -26.93 15.82 -30.13
CA LYS A 4 -25.72 15.97 -30.94
C LYS A 4 -24.50 15.57 -30.09
N SER A 5 -23.89 14.44 -30.41
CA SER A 5 -22.60 14.03 -29.84
C SER A 5 -21.50 14.88 -30.46
N THR A 6 -21.20 16.02 -29.85
CA THR A 6 -20.06 16.86 -30.23
C THR A 6 -18.76 16.12 -29.87
N THR A 7 -18.03 15.66 -30.88
CA THR A 7 -16.67 15.12 -30.74
C THR A 7 -15.77 16.22 -30.14
N PRO A 8 -15.14 16.01 -28.96
CA PRO A 8 -14.22 16.99 -28.41
C PRO A 8 -12.99 17.10 -29.30
N GLN A 9 -12.71 18.27 -29.87
CA GLN A 9 -11.45 18.50 -30.57
C GLN A 9 -10.28 18.40 -29.59
N LEU A 10 -9.25 17.65 -29.95
CA LEU A 10 -8.03 17.51 -29.15
C LEU A 10 -7.16 18.76 -29.32
N PRO A 11 -6.62 19.34 -28.23
CA PRO A 11 -5.74 20.49 -28.31
C PRO A 11 -4.41 20.13 -29.00
N PRO A 12 -3.77 21.09 -29.70
CA PRO A 12 -2.46 20.86 -30.33
C PRO A 12 -1.39 20.58 -29.28
N LEU A 13 -0.64 19.48 -29.43
CA LEU A 13 0.32 19.00 -28.42
C LEU A 13 1.72 19.64 -28.50
N ASN A 14 1.97 20.43 -29.54
CA ASN A 14 3.27 21.04 -29.79
C ASN A 14 3.54 22.28 -28.89
N THR A 15 2.64 22.59 -27.96
CA THR A 15 2.77 23.69 -27.00
C THR A 15 2.56 23.18 -25.58
N ARG A 16 3.30 23.77 -24.63
CA ARG A 16 3.18 23.42 -23.20
C ARG A 16 1.76 23.62 -22.68
N GLU A 17 1.07 24.61 -23.23
CA GLU A 17 -0.33 24.91 -22.95
C GLU A 17 -1.22 23.78 -23.45
N GLY A 18 -0.98 23.26 -24.64
CA GLY A 18 -1.71 22.14 -25.23
C GLY A 18 -1.58 20.84 -24.43
N GLU A 19 -0.36 20.50 -24.00
CA GLU A 19 -0.10 19.35 -23.13
C GLU A 19 -0.85 19.45 -21.80
N LYS A 20 -0.82 20.63 -21.15
CA LYS A 20 -1.58 20.88 -19.92
C LYS A 20 -3.09 20.72 -20.13
N HIS A 21 -3.61 21.17 -21.27
CA HIS A 21 -5.03 21.01 -21.60
C HIS A 21 -5.39 19.54 -21.82
N LEU A 22 -4.55 18.78 -22.53
CA LEU A 22 -4.76 17.34 -22.70
C LEU A 22 -4.74 16.61 -21.35
N TYR A 23 -3.78 16.92 -20.48
CA TYR A 23 -3.71 16.32 -19.14
C TYR A 23 -5.00 16.57 -18.34
N LYS A 24 -5.51 17.81 -18.34
CA LYS A 24 -6.78 18.14 -17.68
C LYS A 24 -7.96 17.38 -18.30
N LEU A 25 -7.99 17.26 -19.63
CA LEU A 25 -9.06 16.55 -20.36
C LEU A 25 -9.07 15.06 -20.02
N VAL A 26 -7.89 14.42 -20.04
CA VAL A 26 -7.73 13.00 -19.67
C VAL A 26 -8.11 12.77 -18.22
N LYS A 27 -7.66 13.65 -17.31
CA LYS A 27 -8.00 13.57 -15.88
C LYS A 27 -9.51 13.73 -15.65
N ALA A 28 -10.18 14.62 -16.38
CA ALA A 28 -11.62 14.81 -16.30
C ALA A 28 -12.40 13.60 -16.84
N LYS A 29 -11.94 12.99 -17.94
CA LYS A 29 -12.51 11.73 -18.46
C LYS A 29 -12.35 10.60 -17.44
N HIS A 30 -11.15 10.44 -16.89
CA HIS A 30 -10.86 9.42 -15.87
C HIS A 30 -11.72 9.61 -14.62
N LYS A 31 -11.93 10.86 -14.19
CA LYS A 31 -12.83 11.17 -13.07
C LYS A 31 -14.28 10.82 -13.40
N LYS A 32 -14.75 11.09 -14.63
CA LYS A 32 -16.11 10.73 -15.07
C LYS A 32 -16.36 9.22 -15.14
N THR A 33 -15.33 8.42 -15.36
CA THR A 33 -15.44 6.95 -15.37
C THR A 33 -15.33 6.31 -13.99
N LYS A 34 -14.99 7.08 -12.96
CA LYS A 34 -14.94 6.59 -11.58
C LYS A 34 -16.27 6.90 -10.90
N ASP A 35 -16.96 5.85 -10.43
CA ASP A 35 -18.17 6.00 -9.62
C ASP A 35 -17.86 6.52 -8.20
N ILE A 36 -16.64 6.25 -7.72
CA ILE A 36 -16.15 6.69 -6.42
C ILE A 36 -14.82 7.41 -6.65
N GLU A 37 -14.79 8.72 -6.41
CA GLU A 37 -13.60 9.53 -6.66
C GLU A 37 -12.50 9.26 -5.63
N ASN A 38 -12.85 9.26 -4.34
CA ASN A 38 -11.99 8.90 -3.20
C ASN A 38 -12.88 8.46 -2.03
N PHE A 39 -12.87 7.17 -1.69
CA PHE A 39 -13.54 6.70 -0.48
C PHE A 39 -12.60 6.87 0.70
N LEU A 40 -13.01 7.68 1.67
CA LEU A 40 -12.33 7.82 2.94
C LEU A 40 -13.26 7.26 4.02
N GLY A 41 -13.10 5.96 4.31
CA GLY A 41 -13.87 5.32 5.37
C GLY A 41 -13.15 4.14 5.99
N ILE A 42 -13.42 3.93 7.28
CA ILE A 42 -12.89 2.81 8.08
C ILE A 42 -13.92 2.44 9.14
N ASN A 43 -14.00 1.16 9.50
CA ASN A 43 -14.87 0.74 10.59
C ASN A 43 -14.22 1.05 11.95
N ASP A 44 -15.02 1.53 12.89
CA ASP A 44 -14.64 1.56 14.30
C ASP A 44 -14.62 0.13 14.88
N PRO A 45 -14.12 -0.07 16.10
CA PRO A 45 -14.09 -1.39 16.76
C PRO A 45 -15.48 -2.04 16.86
N GLU A 46 -16.54 -1.25 16.95
CA GLU A 46 -17.93 -1.69 17.01
C GLU A 46 -18.52 -2.03 15.62
N GLY A 47 -17.73 -1.90 14.55
CA GLY A 47 -18.10 -2.24 13.18
C GLY A 47 -18.88 -1.15 12.45
N LYS A 48 -19.00 0.05 13.01
CA LYS A 48 -19.66 1.20 12.39
C LYS A 48 -18.69 1.95 11.48
N LEU A 49 -19.17 2.31 10.30
CA LEU A 49 -18.37 3.02 9.31
C LEU A 49 -18.16 4.49 9.71
N LEU A 50 -16.90 4.88 9.90
CA LEU A 50 -16.45 6.26 10.05
C LEU A 50 -16.12 6.84 8.68
N THR A 51 -16.65 8.02 8.37
CA THR A 51 -16.37 8.76 7.11
C THR A 51 -15.78 10.15 7.34
N ASN A 52 -15.81 10.65 8.58
CA ASN A 52 -15.18 11.91 8.93
C ASN A 52 -13.66 11.76 8.91
N GLY A 53 -12.97 12.56 8.11
CA GLY A 53 -11.52 12.40 7.91
C GLY A 53 -10.67 12.47 9.18
N LYS A 54 -11.04 13.27 10.19
CA LYS A 54 -10.32 13.30 11.48
C LYS A 54 -10.50 11.99 12.23
N LEU A 55 -11.72 11.45 12.25
CA LEU A 55 -12.03 10.17 12.90
C LEU A 55 -11.36 9.00 12.18
N VAL A 56 -11.36 9.01 10.84
CA VAL A 56 -10.69 7.99 10.03
C VAL A 56 -9.18 7.98 10.34
N LEU A 57 -8.53 9.14 10.38
CA LEU A 57 -7.10 9.23 10.69
C LEU A 57 -6.79 8.78 12.12
N ASN A 58 -7.61 9.15 13.11
CA ASN A 58 -7.43 8.70 14.48
C ASN A 58 -7.60 7.17 14.60
N ARG A 59 -8.62 6.61 13.95
CA ARG A 59 -8.86 5.17 13.94
C ARG A 59 -7.69 4.40 13.31
N TRP A 60 -7.11 4.92 12.23
CA TRP A 60 -5.88 4.36 11.64
C TRP A 60 -4.71 4.39 12.62
N ARG A 61 -4.51 5.50 13.33
CA ARG A 61 -3.45 5.62 14.34
C ARG A 61 -3.63 4.58 15.44
N GLU A 62 -4.83 4.44 15.98
CA GLU A 62 -5.15 3.46 17.03
C GLU A 62 -4.92 2.03 16.55
N TYR A 63 -5.41 1.68 15.35
CA TYR A 63 -5.22 0.36 14.76
C TYR A 63 -3.74 -0.04 14.66
N PHE A 64 -2.91 0.84 14.10
CA PHE A 64 -1.47 0.55 13.99
C PHE A 64 -0.77 0.58 15.35
N ASN A 65 -1.20 1.42 16.27
CA ASN A 65 -0.63 1.45 17.61
C ASN A 65 -0.81 0.11 18.33
N GLN A 66 -1.99 -0.51 18.21
CA GLN A 66 -2.27 -1.83 18.76
C GLN A 66 -1.37 -2.88 18.11
N ILE A 67 -1.39 -3.00 16.79
CA ILE A 67 -0.64 -4.05 16.07
C ILE A 67 0.88 -3.94 16.24
N CYS A 68 1.41 -2.72 16.30
CA CYS A 68 2.86 -2.51 16.33
C CYS A 68 3.46 -2.51 17.73
N ASN A 69 2.69 -2.19 18.78
CA ASN A 69 3.23 -2.05 20.13
C ASN A 69 2.67 -3.06 21.12
N GLU A 70 1.52 -3.67 20.84
CA GLU A 70 0.97 -4.71 21.70
C GLU A 70 1.62 -6.04 21.32
N GLU A 71 2.34 -6.61 22.28
CA GLU A 71 2.90 -7.94 22.12
C GLU A 71 1.77 -8.97 22.12
N PHE A 72 1.77 -9.84 21.11
CA PHE A 72 0.82 -10.94 21.09
C PHE A 72 1.14 -11.91 22.24
N PRO A 73 0.11 -12.55 22.82
CA PRO A 73 0.33 -13.62 23.78
C PRO A 73 1.24 -14.67 23.15
N HIS A 74 2.40 -14.86 23.75
CA HIS A 74 3.35 -15.88 23.36
C HIS A 74 3.76 -16.63 24.62
N ASP A 75 4.10 -17.91 24.46
CA ASP A 75 4.59 -18.70 25.57
C ASP A 75 5.87 -18.07 26.13
N LEU A 76 6.07 -18.18 27.44
CA LEU A 76 7.29 -17.71 28.09
C LEU A 76 8.49 -18.31 27.36
N ILE A 77 9.32 -17.45 26.79
CA ILE A 77 10.59 -17.85 26.21
C ILE A 77 11.41 -18.45 27.36
N GLN A 78 11.71 -19.74 27.27
CA GLN A 78 12.60 -20.36 28.25
C GLN A 78 13.94 -19.63 28.18
N GLU A 79 14.36 -19.04 29.30
CA GLU A 79 15.72 -18.53 29.45
C GLU A 79 16.68 -19.72 29.45
N ILE A 80 17.06 -20.16 28.25
CA ILE A 80 18.12 -21.13 28.07
C ILE A 80 19.46 -20.46 28.35
N ASN A 81 20.34 -21.16 29.06
CA ASN A 81 21.71 -20.72 29.20
C ASN A 81 22.28 -20.45 27.79
N PRO A 82 22.98 -19.32 27.57
CA PRO A 82 23.63 -19.07 26.29
C PRO A 82 24.44 -20.30 25.91
N THR A 83 24.30 -20.78 24.67
CA THR A 83 25.05 -21.96 24.22
C THR A 83 26.54 -21.68 24.37
N GLN A 84 27.14 -22.20 25.44
CA GLN A 84 28.57 -22.12 25.71
C GLN A 84 29.27 -23.11 24.78
N GLY A 85 29.68 -22.63 23.62
CA GLY A 85 30.43 -23.41 22.66
C GLY A 85 31.04 -22.51 21.58
N PRO A 86 32.12 -22.93 20.90
CA PRO A 86 32.62 -22.20 19.76
C PRO A 86 31.54 -22.16 18.68
N MET A 87 30.88 -21.01 18.54
CA MET A 87 30.03 -20.73 17.38
C MET A 87 30.90 -20.93 16.14
N GLN A 88 30.55 -21.90 15.31
CA GLN A 88 31.22 -22.08 14.04
C GLN A 88 31.07 -20.79 13.24
N LYS A 89 32.19 -20.23 12.77
CA LYS A 89 32.15 -19.05 11.92
C LYS A 89 31.47 -19.45 10.62
N ILE A 90 30.41 -18.73 10.26
CA ILE A 90 29.76 -18.91 8.96
C ILE A 90 30.81 -18.72 7.87
N SER A 91 30.97 -19.74 7.03
CA SER A 91 31.94 -19.71 5.94
C SER A 91 31.32 -19.13 4.67
N GLN A 92 32.14 -18.55 3.79
CA GLN A 92 31.64 -18.05 2.50
C GLN A 92 31.04 -19.17 1.63
N SER A 93 31.59 -20.38 1.70
CA SER A 93 31.07 -21.54 0.96
C SER A 93 29.67 -21.95 1.42
N GLU A 94 29.42 -21.92 2.73
CA GLU A 94 28.11 -22.23 3.32
C GLU A 94 27.04 -21.24 2.86
N VAL A 95 27.37 -19.95 2.82
CA VAL A 95 26.47 -18.90 2.30
C VAL A 95 26.18 -19.12 0.81
N GLN A 96 27.21 -19.42 0.01
CA GLN A 96 27.05 -19.71 -1.42
C GLN A 96 26.17 -20.95 -1.67
N ASP A 97 26.31 -21.99 -0.84
CA ASP A 97 25.49 -23.19 -0.92
C ASP A 97 24.04 -22.93 -0.53
N ALA A 98 23.80 -22.15 0.53
CA ALA A 98 22.46 -21.73 0.92
C ALA A 98 21.78 -20.92 -0.20
N ILE A 99 22.48 -19.94 -0.78
CA ILE A 99 21.96 -19.13 -1.90
C ILE A 99 21.67 -20.01 -3.13
N ARG A 100 22.53 -20.99 -3.43
CA ARG A 100 22.29 -21.96 -4.51
C ARG A 100 21.03 -22.80 -4.26
N LYS A 101 20.80 -23.26 -3.03
CA LYS A 101 19.58 -23.98 -2.64
C LYS A 101 18.32 -23.10 -2.68
N MET A 102 18.45 -21.81 -2.40
CA MET A 102 17.36 -20.83 -2.48
C MET A 102 16.99 -20.44 -3.92
N LYS A 103 17.79 -20.83 -4.92
CA LYS A 103 17.53 -20.47 -6.32
C LYS A 103 16.30 -21.24 -6.81
N ASN A 104 15.17 -20.53 -6.80
CA ASN A 104 13.79 -20.94 -7.02
C ASN A 104 13.55 -22.16 -7.93
N SER A 105 12.85 -23.15 -7.36
CA SER A 105 11.83 -23.90 -8.08
C SER A 105 10.72 -22.92 -8.49
N LYS A 106 10.62 -22.65 -9.79
CA LYS A 106 9.33 -22.26 -10.37
C LYS A 106 8.37 -23.45 -10.30
#